data_AF-A0A0E3SGA5-F1
#
_entry.id   AF-A0A0E3SGA5-F1
#
_cell.length_a   1.000
_cell.length_b   1.000
_cell.length_c   1.000
_cell.angle_alpha   90.00
_cell.angle_beta   90.00
_cell.angle_gamma   90.00
#
_symmetry.space_group_name_H-M   'P 1'
#
loop_
_entity.id
_entity.type
_entity.pdbx_description
1 polymer ?
#
loop_
_entity_poly.entity_id
_entity_poly.type
_entity_poly.pdbx_seq_one_letter_code
_entity_poly.pdbx_strand_id
1 'polypeptide(L)'
;MPDGSIFDVYNVPFTDTDGSPMILKMEVDITERKKMEGALKKARDTLEEKIRQRTAELEKAYNSLKESEKGLAEAQKMAHLGNWDWDVVTDKIHGSDETYRIFGLNPQECTAT
;
A
#
# COMPACT_ATOMS: atom_id res chain seq x y z
N MET A 1 -23.57 -21.95 -29.06
CA MET A 1 -22.34 -22.31 -29.81
C MET A 1 -21.55 -23.32 -29.00
N PRO A 2 -20.90 -24.32 -29.61
CA PRO A 2 -20.35 -25.48 -28.89
C PRO A 2 -18.87 -25.33 -28.43
N ASP A 3 -18.17 -24.27 -28.78
CA ASP A 3 -16.70 -24.13 -28.60
C ASP A 3 -16.26 -23.24 -27.43
N GLY A 4 -17.20 -22.60 -26.71
CA GLY A 4 -16.91 -21.71 -25.58
C GLY A 4 -16.48 -20.29 -25.97
N SER A 5 -16.54 -19.92 -27.25
CA SER A 5 -16.24 -18.57 -27.73
C SER A 5 -17.27 -17.55 -27.24
N ILE A 6 -16.81 -16.37 -26.84
CA ILE A 6 -17.63 -15.27 -26.34
C ILE A 6 -17.69 -14.19 -27.41
N PHE A 7 -18.90 -13.82 -27.83
CA PHE A 7 -19.12 -12.78 -28.83
C PHE A 7 -19.93 -11.63 -28.24
N ASP A 8 -19.51 -10.40 -28.52
CA ASP A 8 -20.37 -9.22 -28.40
C ASP A 8 -21.12 -9.04 -29.73
N VAL A 9 -22.43 -8.86 -29.64
CA VAL A 9 -23.30 -8.70 -30.81
C VAL A 9 -23.87 -7.28 -30.84
N TYR A 10 -23.63 -6.57 -31.93
CA TYR A 10 -24.12 -5.23 -32.17
C TYR A 10 -25.08 -5.22 -33.36
N ASN A 11 -26.24 -4.61 -33.17
CA ASN A 11 -27.22 -4.40 -34.22
C ASN A 11 -27.21 -2.92 -34.62
N VAL A 12 -26.82 -2.66 -35.87
CA VAL A 12 -26.76 -1.31 -36.42
C VAL A 12 -27.85 -1.19 -37.49
N PRO A 13 -28.93 -0.44 -37.23
CA PRO A 13 -29.95 -0.21 -38.25
C PRO A 13 -29.41 0.73 -39.33
N PHE A 14 -29.66 0.38 -40.59
CA PHE A 14 -29.35 1.21 -41.75
C PHE A 14 -30.45 1.09 -42.80
N THR A 15 -30.53 2.05 -43.71
CA THR A 15 -31.45 1.99 -44.86
C THR A 15 -30.69 1.48 -46.07
N ASP A 16 -31.23 0.45 -46.73
CA ASP A 16 -30.64 -0.10 -47.95
C ASP A 16 -30.92 0.83 -49.16
N THR A 17 -30.27 0.56 -50.28
CA THR A 17 -30.35 1.34 -51.52
C THR A 17 -31.76 1.42 -52.11
N ASP A 18 -32.66 0.50 -51.74
CA ASP A 18 -34.07 0.47 -52.14
C ASP A 18 -35.00 1.23 -51.16
N GLY A 19 -34.46 1.80 -50.08
CA GLY A 19 -35.23 2.46 -49.01
C GLY A 19 -35.73 1.53 -47.91
N SER A 20 -35.49 0.23 -47.99
CA SER A 20 -35.89 -0.75 -46.97
C SER A 20 -35.02 -0.62 -45.71
N PRO A 21 -35.61 -0.70 -44.50
CA PRO A 21 -34.84 -0.74 -43.26
C PRO A 21 -34.18 -2.10 -43.08
N MET A 22 -32.87 -2.12 -42.94
CA MET A 22 -32.06 -3.31 -42.64
C MET A 22 -31.33 -3.16 -41.31
N ILE A 23 -30.91 -4.28 -40.72
CA ILE A 23 -30.04 -4.31 -39.55
C ILE A 23 -28.76 -5.03 -39.94
N LEU A 24 -27.63 -4.32 -39.85
CA LEU A 24 -26.33 -4.94 -39.88
C LEU A 24 -26.06 -5.54 -38.50
N LYS A 25 -25.90 -6.87 -38.46
CA LYS A 25 -25.45 -7.58 -37.26
C LYS A 25 -23.94 -7.72 -37.33
N MET A 26 -23.24 -7.11 -36.38
CA MET A 26 -21.80 -7.30 -36.18
C MET A 26 -21.60 -8.23 -34.99
N GLU A 27 -20.82 -9.29 -35.18
CA GLU A 27 -20.42 -10.21 -34.13
C GLU A 27 -18.91 -10.08 -33.94
N VAL A 28 -18.48 -9.69 -32.74
CA VAL A 28 -17.06 -9.51 -32.42
C VAL A 28 -16.67 -10.58 -31.41
N ASP A 29 -15.68 -11.41 -31.76
CA ASP A 29 -15.10 -12.35 -30.80
C ASP A 29 -14.29 -11.57 -29.76
N ILE A 30 -14.67 -11.73 -28.50
CA ILE A 30 -14.07 -11.06 -27.34
C ILE A 30 -13.48 -12.06 -26.34
N THR A 31 -13.31 -13.31 -26.74
CA THR A 31 -12.87 -14.41 -25.88
C THR A 31 -11.54 -14.08 -25.21
N GLU A 32 -10.53 -13.68 -26.00
CA GLU A 32 -9.20 -13.34 -25.48
C GLU A 32 -9.24 -12.12 -24.56
N ARG A 33 -9.99 -11.07 -24.94
CA ARG A 33 -10.17 -9.88 -24.10
C ARG A 33 -10.77 -10.25 -22.74
N LYS A 34 -11.84 -11.06 -22.73
CA LYS A 34 -12.50 -11.48 -21.49
C LYS A 34 -11.64 -12.37 -20.61
N LYS A 35 -10.82 -13.25 -21.20
CA LYS A 35 -9.84 -14.05 -20.45
C LYS A 35 -8.80 -13.15 -19.77
N MET A 36 -8.26 -12.17 -20.49
CA MET A 36 -7.29 -11.22 -19.94
C MET A 36 -7.90 -10.37 -18.82
N GLU A 37 -9.12 -9.83 -19.01
CA GLU A 37 -9.86 -9.10 -17.98
C GLU A 37 -10.06 -9.96 -16.72
N GLY A 38 -10.43 -11.23 -16.90
CA GLY A 38 -10.61 -12.17 -15.79
C GLY A 38 -9.30 -12.48 -15.06
N ALA A 39 -8.20 -12.69 -15.79
CA ALA A 39 -6.88 -12.92 -15.21
C ALA A 39 -6.39 -11.68 -14.43
N LEU A 40 -6.58 -10.49 -14.99
CA LEU A 40 -6.24 -9.22 -14.34
C LEU A 40 -7.04 -9.01 -13.07
N LYS A 41 -8.35 -9.29 -13.09
CA LYS A 41 -9.21 -9.22 -11.90
C LYS A 41 -8.73 -10.15 -10.79
N LYS A 42 -8.42 -11.41 -11.12
CA LYS A 42 -7.87 -12.38 -10.14
C LYS A 42 -6.54 -11.92 -9.55
N ALA A 43 -5.66 -11.37 -10.38
CA ALA A 43 -4.36 -10.86 -9.92
C ALA A 43 -4.56 -9.67 -8.96
N ARG A 44 -5.45 -8.74 -9.30
CA ARG A 44 -5.81 -7.60 -8.45
C ARG A 44 -6.37 -8.05 -7.10
N ASP A 45 -7.37 -8.93 -7.11
CA ASP A 45 -8.03 -9.41 -5.89
C ASP A 45 -7.01 -10.13 -4.96
N THR A 46 -6.07 -10.89 -5.55
CA THR A 46 -4.96 -11.52 -4.80
C THR A 46 -4.00 -10.48 -4.20
N LEU A 47 -3.70 -9.42 -4.93
CA LEU A 47 -2.82 -8.35 -4.45
C LEU A 47 -3.48 -7.56 -3.32
N GLU A 48 -4.77 -7.25 -3.45
CA GLU A 48 -5.56 -6.59 -2.40
C GLU A 48 -5.55 -7.41 -1.10
N GLU A 49 -5.71 -8.73 -1.20
CA GLU A 49 -5.61 -9.63 -0.04
C GLU A 49 -4.23 -9.54 0.62
N LYS A 50 -3.16 -9.62 -0.17
CA LYS A 50 -1.77 -9.54 0.35
C LYS A 50 -1.47 -8.19 0.99
N ILE A 51 -1.96 -7.09 0.41
CA ILE A 51 -1.83 -5.75 0.98
C ILE A 51 -2.51 -5.72 2.33
N ARG A 52 -3.76 -6.19 2.43
CA ARG A 52 -4.50 -6.21 3.70
C ARG A 52 -3.76 -7.00 4.77
N GLN A 53 -3.23 -8.17 4.44
CA GLN A 53 -2.45 -9.00 5.36
C GLN A 53 -1.19 -8.28 5.85
N ARG A 54 -0.38 -7.74 4.93
CA ARG A 54 0.84 -7.01 5.29
C ARG A 54 0.56 -5.75 6.10
N THR A 55 -0.50 -5.01 5.80
CA THR A 55 -0.90 -3.83 6.57
C THR A 55 -1.25 -4.22 8.01
N ALA A 56 -2.03 -5.29 8.22
CA ALA A 56 -2.37 -5.76 9.55
C ALA A 56 -1.13 -6.25 10.34
N GLU A 57 -0.20 -6.94 9.68
CA GLU A 57 1.07 -7.37 10.29
C GLU A 57 1.94 -6.17 10.68
N LEU A 58 2.04 -5.17 9.80
CA LEU A 58 2.79 -3.93 10.05
C LEU A 58 2.19 -3.14 11.21
N GLU A 59 0.87 -2.98 11.25
CA GLU A 59 0.19 -2.29 12.35
C GLU A 59 0.43 -2.99 13.70
N LYS A 60 0.37 -4.33 13.71
CA LYS A 60 0.67 -5.11 14.91
C LYS A 60 2.12 -4.90 15.37
N ALA A 61 3.07 -5.01 14.45
CA ALA A 61 4.49 -4.83 14.76
C ALA A 61 4.78 -3.40 15.26
N TYR A 62 4.17 -2.39 14.62
CA TYR A 62 4.29 -0.99 15.01
C TYR A 62 3.74 -0.75 16.42
N ASN A 63 2.56 -1.29 16.75
CA ASN A 63 1.98 -1.13 18.08
C ASN A 63 2.84 -1.80 19.15
N SER A 64 3.34 -3.01 18.92
CA SER A 64 4.24 -3.69 19.86
C SER A 64 5.57 -2.95 20.05
N LEU A 65 6.14 -2.40 18.97
CA LEU A 65 7.34 -1.56 19.06
C LEU A 65 7.06 -0.30 19.89
N LYS A 66 5.98 0.41 19.58
CA LYS A 66 5.56 1.62 20.29
C LYS A 66 5.33 1.39 21.78
N GLU A 67 4.71 0.27 22.15
CA GLU A 67 4.53 -0.11 23.55
C GLU A 67 5.87 -0.40 24.25
N SER A 68 6.79 -1.08 23.56
CA SER A 68 8.12 -1.38 24.08
C SER A 68 8.96 -0.12 24.26
N GLU A 69 8.92 0.81 23.29
CA GLU A 69 9.59 2.12 23.35
C GLU A 69 9.05 2.95 24.52
N LYS A 70 7.73 2.99 24.70
CA LYS A 70 7.12 3.67 25.85
C LYS A 70 7.58 3.07 27.18
N GLY A 71 7.58 1.74 27.30
CA GLY A 71 8.04 1.05 28.50
C GLY A 71 9.52 1.31 28.80
N LEU A 72 10.36 1.30 27.76
CA LEU A 72 11.78 1.63 27.89
C LEU A 72 11.98 3.08 28.34
N ALA A 73 11.26 4.03 27.75
CA ALA A 73 11.34 5.45 28.12
C ALA A 73 10.90 5.69 29.57
N GLU A 74 9.85 4.99 30.03
CA GLU A 74 9.41 5.04 31.42
C GLU A 74 10.46 4.43 32.37
N ALA A 75 11.04 3.28 32.02
CA ALA A 75 12.09 2.64 32.82
C ALA A 75 13.36 3.50 32.92
N GLN A 76 13.82 4.06 31.80
CA GLN A 76 14.95 5.00 31.75
C GLN A 76 14.70 6.22 32.65
N LYS A 77 13.51 6.80 32.58
CA LYS A 77 13.09 7.92 33.43
C LYS A 77 13.08 7.57 34.91
N MET A 78 12.52 6.41 35.28
CA MET A 78 12.48 5.97 36.69
C MET A 78 13.87 5.67 37.24
N ALA A 79 14.76 5.14 36.40
CA ALA A 79 16.14 4.83 36.77
C ALA A 79 17.09 6.04 36.68
N HIS A 80 16.62 7.18 36.14
CA HIS A 80 17.46 8.32 35.78
C HIS A 80 18.68 7.91 34.95
N LEU A 81 18.45 7.04 33.95
CA LEU A 81 19.48 6.53 33.05
C LEU A 81 19.18 6.93 31.61
N GLY A 82 20.04 7.78 31.06
CA GLY A 82 20.05 8.13 29.65
C GLY A 82 20.96 7.20 28.83
N ASN A 83 20.65 7.02 27.54
CA ASN A 83 21.60 6.48 26.57
C ASN A 83 22.02 7.59 25.60
N TRP A 84 23.23 7.47 25.07
CA TRP A 84 23.64 8.30 23.96
C TRP A 84 24.61 7.54 23.08
N ASP A 85 24.53 7.81 21.79
CA ASP A 85 25.41 7.27 20.77
C ASP A 85 26.04 8.45 20.00
N TRP A 86 27.31 8.33 19.67
CA TRP A 86 28.02 9.33 18.87
C TRP A 86 28.44 8.71 17.55
N ASP A 87 27.91 9.27 16.46
CA ASP A 87 28.40 9.00 15.11
C ASP A 87 29.64 9.86 14.87
N VAL A 88 30.81 9.22 14.96
CA VAL A 88 32.12 9.86 14.76
C VAL A 88 32.37 10.32 13.32
N VAL A 89 31.65 9.77 12.34
CA VAL A 89 31.83 10.12 10.91
C VAL A 89 31.06 11.39 10.59
N THR A 90 29.82 11.49 11.11
CA THR A 90 28.97 12.68 10.90
C THR A 90 29.08 13.73 12.01
N ASP A 91 29.84 13.41 13.06
CA ASP A 91 30.02 14.19 14.29
C ASP A 91 28.70 14.51 15.01
N LYS A 92 27.75 13.57 14.99
CA LYS A 92 26.41 13.74 15.57
C LYS A 92 26.21 12.89 16.81
N ILE A 93 25.68 13.50 17.86
CA ILE A 93 25.31 12.80 19.10
C ILE A 93 23.80 12.59 19.10
N HIS A 94 23.39 11.35 19.35
CA HIS A 94 22.00 10.95 19.52
C HIS A 94 21.80 10.54 20.98
N GLY A 95 21.11 11.37 21.76
CA GLY A 95 20.72 11.03 23.13
C GLY A 95 19.26 10.57 23.23
N SER A 96 18.95 9.73 24.21
CA SER A 96 17.57 9.49 24.63
C SER A 96 16.96 10.73 25.29
N ASP A 97 15.64 10.83 25.32
CA ASP A 97 14.92 11.94 25.99
C ASP A 97 15.29 12.10 27.47
N GLU A 98 15.67 11.01 28.14
CA GLU A 98 16.14 11.07 29.54
C GLU A 98 17.56 11.63 29.64
N THR A 99 18.45 11.35 28.66
CA THR A 99 19.80 11.96 28.61
C THR A 99 19.70 13.48 28.63
N TYR A 100 18.86 14.06 27.77
CA TYR A 100 18.66 15.51 27.75
C TYR A 100 18.11 16.03 29.08
N ARG A 101 17.13 15.33 29.68
CA ARG A 101 16.56 15.69 30.98
C ARG A 101 17.59 15.65 32.12
N ILE A 102 18.46 14.64 32.17
CA ILE A 102 19.54 14.52 33.16
C ILE A 102 20.51 15.71 33.07
N PHE A 103 20.87 16.10 31.84
CA PHE A 103 21.77 17.23 31.62
C PHE A 103 21.08 18.60 31.64
N GLY A 104 19.76 18.66 31.86
CA GLY A 104 18.98 19.90 31.85
C GLY A 104 18.91 20.58 30.48
N LEU A 105 19.14 19.82 29.40
CA LEU A 105 19.12 20.29 28.02
C LEU A 105 17.73 20.09 27.42
N ASN A 106 17.33 20.99 26.52
CA ASN A 106 16.11 20.80 25.75
C ASN A 106 16.40 19.86 24.56
N PRO A 107 15.66 18.75 24.38
CA PRO A 107 15.84 17.85 23.23
C PRO A 107 15.77 18.57 21.87
N GLN A 108 15.03 19.69 21.79
CA GLN A 108 14.89 20.50 20.58
C GLN A 108 16.06 21.49 20.36
N GLU A 109 16.92 21.71 21.36
CA GLU A 109 18.12 22.56 21.23
C GLU A 109 19.35 21.74 20.81
N CYS A 110 19.33 20.41 21.00
CA CYS A 110 20.45 19.53 20.69
C CYS A 110 20.48 18.95 19.27
N THR A 111 19.56 19.34 18.38
CA THR A 111 19.82 19.18 16.92
C THR A 111 20.73 20.31 16.47
N ALA A 112 21.99 20.24 16.90
CA ALA A 112 23.04 21.13 16.42
C ALA A 112 23.37 20.80 14.95
N THR A 113 23.62 21.88 14.21
CA THR A 113 23.76 22.02 12.75
C THR A 113 24.81 21.11 12.13
#